data_AF-A0A4Y9RNC1-F1
#
_entry.id   AF-A0A4Y9RNC1-F1
#
_cell.length_a   1.000
_cell.length_b   1.000
_cell.length_c   1.000
_cell.angle_alpha   90.00
_cell.angle_beta   90.00
_cell.angle_gamma   90.00
#
_symmetry.space_group_name_H-M   'P 1'
#
loop_
_entity.id
_entity.type
_entity.pdbx_description
1 polymer ?
#
loop_
_entity_poly.entity_id
_entity_poly.type
_entity_poly.pdbx_seq_one_letter_code
_entity_poly.pdbx_strand_id
1 'polypeptide(L)'
;MSTLTQTQTRIAFVQSCWHRDIVDRSRDAFLAEMEKLGYPRERIDLYEVAGAFEIPLHAKLLARSGRYAAIVGAGLVVNGGIYRHEFVAQAVISGLMQVQLETDVPVLSAVLTPHHFHGHEEHHAFFHEHFVVKGQEAAHACADIVGKVSRLKAAIPQQLADAADEEALLYTVA
;
A
#
# COMPACT_ATOMS: atom_id res chain seq x y z
N MET A 1 -20.48 15.97 -10.28
CA MET A 1 -19.27 15.53 -9.56
C MET A 1 -18.20 15.25 -10.60
N SER A 2 -17.03 15.88 -10.50
CA SER A 2 -15.97 15.80 -11.52
C SER A 2 -15.20 14.49 -11.35
N THR A 3 -15.23 13.64 -12.37
CA THR A 3 -14.39 12.43 -12.43
C THR A 3 -12.94 12.89 -12.47
N LEU A 4 -12.19 12.71 -11.38
CA LEU A 4 -10.77 13.06 -11.35
C LEU A 4 -10.07 12.25 -12.45
N THR A 5 -9.36 12.95 -13.32
CA THR A 5 -8.50 12.31 -14.33
C THR A 5 -7.33 11.65 -13.61
N GLN A 6 -6.77 10.56 -14.15
CA GLN A 6 -5.68 9.80 -13.51
C GLN A 6 -4.51 10.69 -13.04
N THR A 7 -4.25 11.79 -13.76
CA THR A 7 -3.22 12.79 -13.47
C THR A 7 -3.49 13.69 -12.26
N GLN A 8 -4.73 13.73 -11.75
CA GLN A 8 -5.11 14.52 -10.57
C GLN A 8 -5.05 13.71 -9.28
N THR A 9 -5.04 12.38 -9.37
CA THR A 9 -5.10 11.46 -8.26
C THR A 9 -3.78 11.41 -7.49
N ARG A 10 -3.84 11.42 -6.15
CA ARG A 10 -2.66 11.27 -5.28
C ARG A 10 -2.57 9.86 -4.72
N ILE A 11 -1.35 9.36 -4.60
CA ILE A 11 -1.01 8.05 -4.04
C ILE A 11 -0.09 8.28 -2.84
N ALA A 12 -0.25 7.49 -1.78
CA ALA A 12 0.72 7.45 -0.70
C ALA A 12 1.53 6.15 -0.78
N PHE A 13 2.84 6.25 -0.60
CA PHE A 13 3.75 5.12 -0.51
C PHE A 13 4.39 5.11 0.89
N VAL A 14 4.05 4.13 1.70
CA VAL A 14 4.51 3.98 3.08
C VAL A 14 5.52 2.84 3.13
N GLN A 15 6.78 3.16 3.46
CA GLN A 15 7.86 2.17 3.50
C GLN A 15 8.41 1.95 4.91
N SER A 16 8.71 0.69 5.24
CA SER A 16 9.48 0.36 6.44
C SER A 16 10.97 0.67 6.26
N CYS A 17 11.64 1.11 7.32
CA CYS A 17 13.09 1.34 7.31
C CYS A 17 13.95 0.11 7.62
N TRP A 18 13.35 -1.02 8.01
CA TRP A 18 14.09 -2.28 8.10
C TRP A 18 14.40 -2.82 6.70
N HIS A 19 15.65 -3.26 6.49
CA HIS A 19 16.18 -3.62 5.16
C HIS A 19 16.01 -2.51 4.12
N ARG A 20 16.21 -1.25 4.56
CA ARG A 20 15.96 -0.04 3.77
C ARG A 20 16.57 -0.10 2.38
N ASP A 21 17.80 -0.56 2.28
CA ASP A 21 18.53 -0.66 1.03
C ASP A 21 17.84 -1.56 -0.01
N ILE A 22 17.13 -2.61 0.42
CA ILE A 22 16.31 -3.48 -0.44
C ILE A 22 14.92 -2.85 -0.69
N VAL A 23 14.28 -2.33 0.37
CA VAL A 23 12.93 -1.73 0.27
C VAL A 23 12.94 -0.49 -0.64
N ASP A 24 13.99 0.31 -0.58
CA ASP A 24 14.20 1.48 -1.44
C ASP A 24 14.23 1.10 -2.94
N ARG A 25 14.67 -0.12 -3.30
CA ARG A 25 14.61 -0.62 -4.68
C ARG A 25 13.18 -0.75 -5.20
N SER A 26 12.27 -1.19 -4.33
CA SER A 26 10.83 -1.25 -4.66
C SER A 26 10.23 0.15 -4.79
N ARG A 27 10.57 1.06 -3.87
CA ARG A 27 10.15 2.47 -3.97
C ARG A 27 10.59 3.10 -5.29
N ASP A 28 11.88 3.03 -5.60
CA ASP A 28 12.45 3.72 -6.77
C ASP A 28 11.87 3.14 -8.07
N ALA A 29 11.72 1.82 -8.13
CA ALA A 29 11.09 1.15 -9.28
C ALA A 29 9.60 1.48 -9.39
N PHE A 30 8.87 1.55 -8.27
CA PHE A 30 7.47 1.97 -8.24
C PHE A 30 7.31 3.39 -8.79
N LEU A 31 8.15 4.34 -8.34
CA LEU A 31 8.10 5.72 -8.80
C LEU A 31 8.38 5.83 -10.30
N ALA A 32 9.44 5.18 -10.78
CA ALA A 32 9.81 5.19 -12.19
C ALA A 32 8.72 4.56 -13.08
N GLU A 33 8.07 3.50 -12.61
CA GLU A 33 7.01 2.83 -13.37
C GLU A 33 5.70 3.63 -13.34
N MET A 34 5.35 4.23 -12.20
CA MET A 34 4.18 5.11 -12.10
C MET A 34 4.29 6.32 -13.03
N GLU A 35 5.49 6.89 -13.18
CA GLU A 35 5.73 7.99 -14.12
C GLU A 35 5.44 7.57 -15.58
N LYS A 36 5.88 6.37 -16.00
CA LYS A 36 5.55 5.80 -17.32
C LYS A 36 4.03 5.58 -17.50
N LEU A 37 3.33 5.26 -16.41
CA LEU A 37 1.88 5.07 -16.38
C LEU A 37 1.09 6.39 -16.30
N GLY A 38 1.76 7.55 -16.32
CA GLY A 38 1.13 8.87 -16.34
C GLY A 38 0.83 9.47 -14.96
N TYR A 39 1.41 8.91 -13.90
CA TYR A 39 1.35 9.47 -12.54
C TYR A 39 2.65 10.21 -12.23
N PRO A 40 2.66 11.56 -12.29
CA PRO A 40 3.89 12.31 -12.06
C PRO A 40 4.34 12.20 -10.60
N ARG A 41 5.65 12.33 -10.37
CA ARG A 41 6.29 12.12 -9.06
C ARG A 41 5.65 12.94 -7.93
N GLU A 42 5.18 14.15 -8.22
CA GLU A 42 4.56 15.09 -7.25
C GLU A 42 3.17 14.64 -6.76
N ARG A 43 2.58 13.65 -7.43
CA ARG A 43 1.34 12.99 -7.02
C ARG A 43 1.57 11.78 -6.10
N ILE A 44 2.82 11.41 -5.84
CA ILE A 44 3.16 10.28 -4.98
C ILE A 44 3.86 10.81 -3.73
N ASP A 45 3.16 10.77 -2.59
CA ASP A 45 3.74 11.14 -1.30
C ASP A 45 4.47 9.94 -0.70
N LEU A 46 5.67 10.17 -0.19
CA LEU A 46 6.49 9.14 0.44
C LEU A 46 6.46 9.31 1.96
N TYR A 47 6.25 8.21 2.66
CA TYR A 47 6.26 8.15 4.11
C TYR A 47 7.17 7.02 4.58
N GLU A 48 7.99 7.31 5.59
CA GLU A 48 8.84 6.31 6.25
C GLU A 48 8.27 5.96 7.62
N VAL A 49 8.28 4.68 7.94
CA VAL A 49 7.95 4.15 9.27
C VAL A 49 9.07 3.21 9.75
N ALA A 50 9.17 3.02 11.05
CA ALA A 50 10.27 2.25 11.65
C ALA A 50 10.32 0.81 11.10
N GLY A 51 9.23 0.05 11.22
CA GLY A 51 9.11 -1.31 10.71
C GLY A 51 7.79 -1.54 9.96
N ALA A 52 7.62 -2.76 9.43
CA ALA A 52 6.40 -3.12 8.71
C ALA A 52 5.14 -3.07 9.60
N PHE A 53 5.29 -3.28 10.91
CA PHE A 53 4.21 -3.31 11.88
C PHE A 53 3.48 -1.97 12.04
N GLU A 54 4.16 -0.86 11.76
CA GLU A 54 3.57 0.49 11.81
C GLU A 54 2.79 0.86 10.54
N ILE A 55 2.99 0.14 9.43
CA ILE A 55 2.38 0.45 8.12
C ILE A 55 0.85 0.46 8.20
N PRO A 56 0.14 -0.52 8.80
CA PRO A 56 -1.32 -0.54 8.81
C PRO A 56 -1.93 0.70 9.47
N LEU A 57 -1.44 1.12 10.64
CA LEU A 57 -1.95 2.31 11.32
C LEU A 57 -1.69 3.57 10.48
N HIS A 58 -0.48 3.69 9.92
CA HIS A 58 -0.12 4.83 9.09
C HIS A 58 -1.00 4.90 7.83
N ALA A 59 -1.22 3.76 7.16
CA ALA A 59 -2.13 3.63 6.02
C ALA A 59 -3.56 4.03 6.40
N LYS A 60 -4.07 3.59 7.55
CA LYS A 60 -5.42 3.94 8.02
C LYS A 60 -5.62 5.45 8.15
N LEU A 61 -4.65 6.14 8.75
CA LEU A 61 -4.72 7.59 8.94
C LEU A 61 -4.63 8.33 7.60
N LEU A 62 -3.79 7.87 6.67
CA LEU A 62 -3.72 8.41 5.32
C LEU A 62 -5.02 8.19 4.54
N ALA A 63 -5.62 7.00 4.62
CA ALA A 63 -6.87 6.68 3.95
C ALA A 63 -8.00 7.61 4.43
N ARG A 64 -8.14 7.74 5.75
CA ARG A 64 -9.15 8.61 6.40
C ARG A 64 -8.95 10.09 6.13
N SER A 65 -7.75 10.52 5.72
CA SER A 65 -7.53 11.92 5.33
C SER A 65 -8.30 12.33 4.08
N GLY A 66 -8.79 11.36 3.29
CA GLY A 66 -9.49 11.60 2.03
C GLY A 66 -8.61 12.14 0.89
N ARG A 67 -7.30 12.28 1.10
CA ARG A 67 -6.37 12.87 0.12
C ARG A 67 -5.84 11.89 -0.91
N TYR A 68 -5.92 10.59 -0.65
CA TYR A 68 -5.28 9.55 -1.45
C TYR A 68 -6.32 8.62 -2.06
N ALA A 69 -6.14 8.26 -3.33
CA ALA A 69 -7.01 7.25 -3.95
C ALA A 69 -6.47 5.83 -3.79
N ALA A 70 -5.20 5.67 -3.41
CA ALA A 70 -4.64 4.41 -2.98
C ALA A 70 -3.43 4.64 -2.08
N ILE A 71 -3.12 3.62 -1.28
CA ILE A 71 -1.92 3.56 -0.45
C ILE A 71 -1.17 2.29 -0.80
N VAL A 72 0.15 2.38 -0.87
CA VAL A 72 1.05 1.24 -1.06
C VAL A 72 1.88 1.08 0.21
N GLY A 73 1.81 -0.07 0.86
CA GLY A 73 2.68 -0.45 1.96
C GLY A 73 3.86 -1.28 1.46
N ALA A 74 5.09 -0.86 1.72
CA ALA A 74 6.29 -1.57 1.29
C ALA A 74 7.17 -1.97 2.48
N GLY A 75 7.65 -3.21 2.49
CA GLY A 75 8.53 -3.69 3.54
C GLY A 75 9.06 -5.10 3.28
N LEU A 76 10.04 -5.49 4.07
CA LEU A 76 10.64 -6.82 4.02
C LEU A 76 10.64 -7.41 5.44
N VAL A 77 9.81 -8.42 5.66
CA VAL A 77 9.68 -9.11 6.95
C VAL A 77 10.36 -10.46 6.82
N VAL A 78 11.47 -10.66 7.52
CA VAL A 78 12.34 -11.84 7.34
C VAL A 78 12.45 -12.66 8.62
N ASN A 79 12.74 -13.95 8.44
CA ASN A 79 13.16 -14.80 9.54
C ASN A 79 14.63 -14.52 9.91
N GLY A 80 14.85 -13.77 11.00
CA GLY A 80 16.19 -13.49 11.53
C GLY A 80 16.81 -14.63 12.35
N GLY A 81 16.10 -15.76 12.51
CA GLY A 81 16.59 -16.95 13.24
C GLY A 81 16.38 -16.93 14.76
N ILE A 82 15.86 -15.83 15.33
CA ILE A 82 15.64 -15.69 16.78
C ILE A 82 14.15 -15.64 17.12
N TYR A 83 13.41 -14.72 16.50
CA TYR A 83 11.99 -14.49 16.79
C TYR A 83 11.10 -14.88 15.61
N ARG A 84 9.83 -15.14 15.92
CA ARG A 84 8.80 -15.53 14.96
C ARG A 84 8.29 -14.33 14.17
N HIS A 85 8.88 -14.13 13.01
CA HIS A 85 8.48 -13.11 12.05
C HIS A 85 7.05 -13.29 11.51
N GLU A 86 6.48 -14.50 11.56
CA GLU A 86 5.15 -14.79 11.03
C GLU A 86 4.05 -14.01 11.75
N PHE A 87 4.21 -13.75 13.04
CA PHE A 87 3.23 -12.96 13.81
C PHE A 87 3.17 -11.51 13.30
N VAL A 88 4.32 -10.92 13.02
CA VAL A 88 4.42 -9.56 12.48
C VAL A 88 3.89 -9.55 11.04
N ALA A 89 4.36 -10.46 10.19
CA ALA A 89 3.92 -10.54 8.80
C ALA A 89 2.40 -10.70 8.69
N GLN A 90 1.82 -11.63 9.45
CA GLN A 90 0.37 -11.86 9.46
C GLN A 90 -0.40 -10.64 9.95
N ALA A 91 0.02 -10.03 11.07
CA ALA A 91 -0.64 -8.84 11.60
C ALA A 91 -0.61 -7.66 10.61
N VAL A 92 0.50 -7.48 9.88
CA VAL A 92 0.61 -6.44 8.86
C VAL A 92 -0.32 -6.71 7.69
N ILE A 93 -0.26 -7.90 7.09
CA ILE A 93 -1.10 -8.24 5.93
C ILE A 93 -2.59 -8.19 6.28
N SER A 94 -2.99 -8.76 7.42
CA SER A 94 -4.37 -8.67 7.91
C SER A 94 -4.77 -7.22 8.20
N GLY A 95 -3.89 -6.42 8.79
CA GLY A 95 -4.13 -5.01 9.07
C GLY A 95 -4.34 -4.19 7.80
N LEU A 96 -3.52 -4.38 6.75
CA LEU A 96 -3.69 -3.68 5.47
C LEU A 96 -5.01 -4.06 4.79
N MET A 97 -5.40 -5.34 4.86
CA MET A 97 -6.70 -5.80 4.36
C MET A 97 -7.85 -5.16 5.14
N GLN A 98 -7.77 -5.12 6.47
CA GLN A 98 -8.79 -4.48 7.29
C GLN A 98 -8.91 -2.99 6.96
N VAL A 99 -7.80 -2.28 6.81
CA VAL A 99 -7.81 -0.84 6.49
C VAL A 99 -8.53 -0.56 5.18
N GLN A 100 -8.25 -1.30 4.10
CA GLN A 100 -8.91 -1.02 2.82
C GLN A 100 -10.42 -1.30 2.87
N LEU A 101 -10.84 -2.35 3.58
CA LEU A 101 -12.25 -2.71 3.72
C LEU A 101 -13.02 -1.72 4.61
N GLU A 102 -12.37 -1.15 5.62
CA GLU A 102 -12.99 -0.14 6.51
C GLU A 102 -13.03 1.27 5.92
N THR A 103 -12.19 1.58 4.93
CA THR A 103 -12.02 2.96 4.43
C THR A 103 -12.41 3.13 2.96
N ASP A 104 -12.71 2.03 2.26
CA ASP A 104 -12.93 1.98 0.81
C ASP A 104 -11.79 2.62 0.00
N VAL A 105 -10.59 2.72 0.57
CA VAL A 105 -9.38 3.17 -0.11
C VAL A 105 -8.50 1.95 -0.35
N PRO A 106 -8.18 1.60 -1.61
CA PRO A 106 -7.27 0.52 -1.93
C PRO A 106 -5.95 0.62 -1.16
N VAL A 107 -5.58 -0.45 -0.46
CA VAL A 107 -4.28 -0.59 0.21
C VAL A 107 -3.55 -1.78 -0.41
N LEU A 108 -2.47 -1.49 -1.12
CA LEU A 108 -1.65 -2.48 -1.81
C LEU A 108 -0.49 -2.93 -0.93
N SER A 109 -0.22 -4.23 -0.93
CA SER A 109 0.93 -4.79 -0.22
C SER A 109 2.09 -5.05 -1.17
N ALA A 110 3.19 -4.34 -0.93
CA ALA A 110 4.56 -4.70 -1.27
C ALA A 110 5.34 -5.05 0.02
N VAL A 111 4.64 -5.54 1.05
CA VAL A 111 5.25 -6.12 2.26
C VAL A 111 5.50 -7.60 1.98
N LEU A 112 6.76 -7.97 1.80
CA LEU A 112 7.15 -9.31 1.36
C LEU A 112 7.78 -10.11 2.49
N THR A 113 7.46 -11.40 2.54
CA THR A 113 7.97 -12.36 3.54
C THR A 113 8.56 -13.57 2.81
N PRO A 114 9.88 -13.59 2.55
CA PRO A 114 10.50 -14.69 1.83
C PRO A 114 10.55 -15.97 2.68
N HIS A 115 10.54 -17.13 2.03
CA HIS A 115 10.74 -18.42 2.70
C HIS A 115 12.10 -18.48 3.41
N HIS A 116 13.13 -17.94 2.77
CA HIS A 116 14.50 -17.92 3.28
C HIS A 116 15.12 -16.55 3.07
N PHE A 117 15.73 -16.02 4.13
CA PHE A 117 16.55 -14.82 4.10
C PHE A 117 17.62 -14.94 5.17
N HIS A 118 18.72 -15.59 4.82
CA HIS A 118 19.97 -15.48 5.55
C HIS A 118 20.66 -14.18 5.10
N GLY A 119 21.06 -13.29 6.02
CA GLY A 119 21.63 -11.97 5.72
C GLY A 119 23.02 -11.98 5.06
N HIS A 120 23.29 -12.95 4.20
CA HIS A 120 24.53 -13.17 3.47
C HIS A 120 24.37 -12.58 2.06
N GLU A 121 25.49 -12.37 1.38
CA GLU A 121 25.57 -11.62 0.12
C GLU A 121 24.62 -12.15 -0.97
N GLU A 122 24.51 -13.46 -1.16
CA GLU A 122 23.68 -14.05 -2.23
C GLU A 122 22.19 -13.69 -2.10
N HIS A 123 21.63 -13.88 -0.90
CA HIS A 123 20.23 -13.52 -0.67
C HIS A 123 20.02 -12.02 -0.72
N HIS A 124 20.96 -11.26 -0.14
CA HIS A 124 20.91 -9.81 -0.19
C HIS A 124 20.84 -9.30 -1.64
N ALA A 125 21.76 -9.74 -2.49
CA ALA A 125 21.81 -9.38 -3.91
C ALA A 125 20.53 -9.80 -4.64
N PHE A 126 20.07 -11.05 -4.42
CA PHE A 126 18.84 -11.54 -5.03
C PHE A 126 17.63 -10.66 -4.69
N PHE A 127 17.39 -10.38 -3.41
CA PHE A 127 16.24 -9.57 -3.02
C PHE A 127 16.39 -8.10 -3.39
N HIS A 128 17.62 -7.57 -3.40
CA HIS A 128 17.90 -6.22 -3.88
C HIS A 128 17.53 -6.04 -5.36
N GLU A 129 17.83 -7.03 -6.21
CA GLU A 129 17.39 -7.02 -7.62
C GLU A 129 15.90 -7.30 -7.75
N HIS A 130 15.39 -8.31 -7.04
CA HIS A 130 14.01 -8.74 -7.17
C HIS A 130 13.00 -7.68 -6.70
N PHE A 131 13.35 -6.87 -5.69
CA PHE A 131 12.49 -5.77 -5.23
C PHE A 131 12.24 -4.70 -6.31
N VAL A 132 13.10 -4.58 -7.33
CA VAL A 132 12.82 -3.73 -8.50
C VAL A 132 11.58 -4.24 -9.25
N VAL A 133 11.51 -5.55 -9.50
CA VAL A 133 10.36 -6.19 -10.16
C VAL A 133 9.10 -6.01 -9.31
N LYS A 134 9.22 -6.20 -8.00
CA LYS A 134 8.09 -6.05 -7.07
C LYS A 134 7.57 -4.60 -7.01
N GLY A 135 8.45 -3.61 -7.12
CA GLY A 135 8.06 -2.20 -7.25
C GLY A 135 7.29 -1.92 -8.54
N GLN A 136 7.72 -2.48 -9.67
CA GLN A 136 7.02 -2.36 -10.96
C GLN A 136 5.64 -3.04 -10.94
N GLU A 137 5.54 -4.22 -10.34
CA GLU A 137 4.26 -4.92 -10.18
C GLU A 137 3.30 -4.12 -9.29
N ALA A 138 3.80 -3.55 -8.18
CA ALA A 138 3.01 -2.69 -7.31
C ALA A 138 2.50 -1.44 -8.03
N ALA A 139 3.30 -0.84 -8.92
CA ALA A 139 2.89 0.31 -9.73
C ALA A 139 1.75 -0.04 -10.69
N HIS A 140 1.89 -1.14 -11.44
CA HIS A 140 0.84 -1.62 -12.34
C HIS A 140 -0.45 -1.94 -11.60
N ALA A 141 -0.35 -2.65 -10.47
CA ALA A 141 -1.51 -2.96 -9.63
C ALA A 141 -2.17 -1.68 -9.09
N CYS A 142 -1.37 -0.69 -8.67
CA CYS A 142 -1.86 0.59 -8.15
C CYS A 142 -2.61 1.38 -9.22
N ALA A 143 -2.03 1.55 -10.41
CA ALA A 143 -2.66 2.29 -11.50
C ALA A 143 -3.98 1.62 -11.95
N ASP A 144 -3.98 0.28 -12.05
CA ASP A 144 -5.16 -0.49 -12.44
C ASP A 144 -6.30 -0.38 -11.43
N ILE A 145 -6.02 -0.61 -10.14
CA ILE A 145 -7.06 -0.62 -9.11
C ILE A 145 -7.64 0.78 -8.88
N VAL A 146 -6.82 1.83 -8.94
CA VAL A 146 -7.29 3.23 -8.84
C VAL A 146 -8.30 3.54 -9.94
N GLY A 147 -7.99 3.18 -11.18
CA GLY A 147 -8.90 3.38 -12.32
C GLY A 147 -10.19 2.57 -12.21
N LYS A 148 -10.12 1.32 -11.73
CA LYS A 148 -11.29 0.45 -11.56
C LYS A 148 -12.19 0.91 -10.42
N VAL A 149 -11.64 1.19 -9.24
CA VAL A 149 -12.41 1.64 -8.07
C VAL A 149 -13.05 2.99 -8.31
N SER A 150 -12.34 3.92 -8.96
CA SER A 150 -12.93 5.22 -9.33
C SER A 150 -14.17 5.06 -10.23
N ARG A 151 -14.13 4.15 -11.21
CA ARG A 151 -15.29 3.86 -12.07
C ARG A 151 -16.42 3.19 -11.30
N LEU A 152 -16.12 2.26 -10.40
CA LEU A 152 -17.12 1.59 -9.56
C LEU A 152 -17.83 2.58 -8.63
N LYS A 153 -17.08 3.42 -7.92
CA LYS A 153 -17.65 4.46 -7.04
C LYS A 153 -18.53 5.44 -7.80
N ALA A 154 -18.18 5.78 -9.04
CA ALA A 154 -19.00 6.64 -9.89
C ALA A 154 -20.28 5.96 -10.42
N ALA A 155 -20.31 4.63 -10.48
CA ALA A 155 -21.43 3.84 -10.97
C ALA A 155 -22.43 3.43 -9.87
N ILE A 156 -22.02 3.44 -8.59
CA ILE A 156 -22.91 3.15 -7.46
C ILE A 156 -23.89 4.33 -7.29
N PRO A 157 -25.22 4.10 -7.34
CA PRO A 157 -26.20 5.14 -7.10
C PRO A 157 -26.04 5.78 -5.71
N GLN A 158 -26.08 7.11 -5.64
CA GLN A 158 -25.86 7.90 -4.42
C GLN A 158 -26.73 7.45 -3.23
N GLN A 159 -27.97 7.02 -3.49
CA GLN A 159 -28.92 6.55 -2.46
C GLN A 159 -28.48 5.26 -1.73
N LEU A 160 -27.61 4.44 -2.34
CA LEU A 160 -27.03 3.25 -1.68
C LEU A 160 -25.75 3.60 -0.90
N ALA A 161 -25.02 4.64 -1.31
CA ALA A 161 -23.85 5.12 -0.60
C ALA A 161 -24.24 5.78 0.73
N ASP A 162 -25.27 6.62 0.72
CA ASP A 162 -25.74 7.34 1.91
C ASP A 162 -26.35 6.40 2.98
N ALA A 163 -26.94 5.26 2.57
CA ALA A 163 -27.51 4.27 3.48
C ALA A 163 -26.45 3.42 4.23
N ALA A 164 -25.30 3.16 3.58
CA ALA A 164 -24.19 2.45 4.21
C ALA A 164 -23.48 3.30 5.28
N ASP A 165 -23.39 4.61 5.05
CA ASP A 165 -22.85 5.57 6.03
C ASP A 165 -23.77 5.72 7.26
N GLU A 166 -25.09 5.72 7.08
CA GLU A 166 -26.06 5.73 8.18
C GLU A 166 -26.01 4.45 9.03
N GLU A 167 -25.86 3.28 8.41
CA GLU A 167 -25.75 2.00 9.13
C GLU A 167 -24.42 1.90 9.91
N ALA A 168 -23.30 2.37 9.33
CA ALA A 168 -22.01 2.44 10.02
C ALA A 168 -22.02 3.40 11.23
N LEU A 169 -22.77 4.51 11.13
CA LEU A 169 -22.98 5.41 12.26
C LEU A 169 -23.78 4.74 13.38
N LEU A 170 -24.84 3.99 13.06
CA LEU A 170 -25.66 3.28 14.07
C LEU A 170 -24.86 2.24 14.87
N TYR A 171 -23.89 1.55 14.25
CA TYR A 171 -23.01 0.60 14.97
C TYR A 171 -21.87 1.26 15.75
N THR A 172 -21.57 2.54 15.52
CA THR A 172 -20.49 3.26 16.24
C THR A 172 -21.00 3.91 17.55
N VAL A 173 -22.32 4.07 17.71
CA VAL A 173 -22.96 4.64 18.91
C VAL A 173 -23.62 3.62 19.85
N ALA A 174 -23.50 2.32 19.56
CA ALA A 174 -24.08 1.22 20.35
C ALA A 174 -23.04 0.51 21.22
#